data_AF-A0A4S1DYR4-F1
#
_entry.id   AF-A0A4S1DYR4-F1
#
_cell.length_a   1.000
_cell.length_b   1.000
_cell.length_c   1.000
_cell.angle_alpha   90.00
_cell.angle_beta   90.00
_cell.angle_gamma   90.00
#
_symmetry.space_group_name_H-M   'P 1'
#
loop_
_entity.id
_entity.type
_entity.pdbx_description
1 polymer ?
#
loop_
_entity_poly.entity_id
_entity_poly.type
_entity_poly.pdbx_seq_one_letter_code
_entity_poly.pdbx_strand_id
1 'polypeptide(L)'
;MKQKKLHNIKETGFKVPDDYFNTLENVILSDIKLKKVSKDSGFKLPEDYFNNLEDTIIDKVSTKTPTKVISLFRKKTIIYLSGIAAAVLLLFYISFPEKKPAFDSLDFETVENYIMNENIGSYEIATLLTEEDLLEEHFIEYKEGDEDTIETYILDNLDIDDIILE
;
A
#
# COMPACT_ATOMS: atom_id res chain seq x y z
N MET A 1 11.70 -25.05 -29.07
CA MET A 1 10.67 -25.30 -30.11
C MET A 1 10.35 -26.80 -30.13
N LYS A 2 9.07 -27.20 -29.97
CA LYS A 2 8.68 -28.63 -30.03
C LYS A 2 8.59 -29.07 -31.49
N GLN A 3 9.28 -30.15 -31.85
CA GLN A 3 9.23 -30.72 -33.20
C GLN A 3 7.85 -31.36 -33.45
N LYS A 4 7.12 -30.86 -34.46
CA LYS A 4 5.83 -31.45 -34.87
C LYS A 4 6.11 -32.80 -35.55
N LYS A 5 5.35 -33.83 -35.17
CA LYS A 5 5.46 -35.21 -35.67
C LYS A 5 5.04 -35.29 -37.16
N LEU A 6 5.97 -35.00 -38.07
CA LEU A 6 5.74 -34.96 -39.52
C LEU A 6 5.51 -36.36 -40.14
N HIS A 7 5.96 -37.42 -39.46
CA HIS A 7 5.96 -38.81 -39.94
C HIS A 7 4.59 -39.51 -39.92
N ASN A 8 3.54 -38.88 -39.36
CA ASN A 8 2.16 -39.42 -39.35
C ASN A 8 1.22 -38.72 -40.35
N ILE A 9 1.73 -37.80 -41.17
CA ILE A 9 0.95 -37.02 -42.13
C ILE A 9 0.93 -37.81 -43.45
N LYS A 10 -0.14 -38.58 -43.69
CA LYS A 10 -0.30 -39.40 -44.90
C LYS A 10 -0.69 -38.60 -46.15
N GLU A 11 -1.27 -37.42 -45.94
CA GLU A 11 -1.66 -36.50 -47.00
C GLU A 11 -1.08 -35.13 -46.70
N THR A 12 -0.50 -34.48 -47.71
CA THR A 12 0.27 -33.23 -47.55
C THR A 12 -0.57 -32.03 -47.08
N GLY A 13 -1.90 -32.19 -46.95
CA GLY A 13 -2.83 -31.13 -46.55
C GLY A 13 -3.13 -30.12 -47.65
N PHE A 14 -2.44 -30.21 -48.80
CA PHE A 14 -2.66 -29.36 -49.95
C PHE A 14 -3.66 -30.01 -50.89
N LYS A 15 -4.76 -29.31 -51.16
CA LYS A 15 -5.73 -29.67 -52.19
C LYS A 15 -5.64 -28.67 -53.32
N VAL A 16 -5.65 -29.16 -54.56
CA VAL A 16 -5.81 -28.30 -55.73
C VAL A 16 -7.28 -27.97 -55.92
N PRO A 17 -7.62 -26.82 -56.54
CA PRO A 17 -8.99 -26.52 -56.93
C PRO A 17 -9.57 -27.62 -57.83
N ASP A 18 -10.89 -27.78 -57.78
CA ASP A 18 -11.60 -28.68 -58.69
C ASP A 18 -11.30 -28.28 -60.14
N ASP A 19 -11.11 -29.28 -61.01
CA ASP A 19 -10.85 -29.10 -62.45
C ASP A 19 -9.51 -28.41 -62.81
N TYR A 20 -8.59 -28.23 -61.85
CA TYR A 20 -7.28 -27.59 -62.07
C TYR A 20 -6.49 -28.23 -63.23
N PHE A 21 -6.32 -29.55 -63.23
CA PHE A 21 -5.53 -30.23 -64.25
C PHE A 21 -6.23 -30.30 -65.61
N ASN A 22 -7.57 -30.31 -65.63
CA ASN A 22 -8.35 -30.35 -66.86
C ASN A 22 -8.35 -28.99 -67.58
N THR A 23 -8.25 -27.90 -66.83
CA THR A 23 -8.25 -26.52 -67.38
C THR A 23 -6.85 -25.93 -67.57
N LEU A 24 -5.82 -26.54 -66.96
CA LEU A 24 -4.44 -26.05 -66.98
C LEU A 24 -3.92 -25.76 -68.40
N GLU A 25 -4.14 -26.67 -69.34
CA GLU A 25 -3.69 -26.49 -70.73
C GLU A 25 -4.35 -25.28 -71.38
N ASN A 26 -5.66 -25.13 -71.20
CA ASN A 26 -6.42 -24.01 -71.76
C ASN A 26 -5.94 -22.67 -71.17
N VAL A 27 -5.69 -22.62 -69.86
CA VAL A 27 -5.17 -21.43 -69.16
C VAL A 27 -3.78 -21.04 -69.67
N ILE A 28 -2.86 -22.01 -69.79
CA ILE A 28 -1.51 -21.75 -70.30
C ILE A 28 -1.58 -21.25 -71.76
N LEU A 29 -2.40 -21.90 -72.60
CA LEU A 29 -2.56 -21.50 -73.99
C LEU A 29 -3.20 -20.11 -74.13
N SER A 30 -4.18 -19.76 -73.28
CA SER A 30 -4.77 -18.42 -73.27
C SER A 30 -3.75 -17.35 -72.87
N ASP A 31 -2.92 -17.62 -71.86
CA ASP A 31 -1.88 -16.69 -71.42
C ASP A 31 -0.81 -16.47 -72.50
N ILE A 32 -0.39 -17.53 -73.19
CA ILE A 32 0.56 -17.44 -74.31
C ILE A 32 -0.05 -16.64 -75.47
N LYS A 33 -1.34 -16.88 -75.80
CA LYS A 33 -2.05 -16.11 -76.83
C LYS A 33 -2.16 -14.64 -76.43
N LEU A 34 -2.50 -14.36 -75.18
CA LEU A 34 -2.63 -12.99 -74.67
C LEU A 34 -1.29 -12.24 -74.70
N LYS A 35 -0.19 -12.87 -74.27
CA LYS A 35 1.17 -12.29 -74.35
C LYS A 35 1.66 -12.04 -75.78
N LYS A 36 1.16 -12.80 -76.77
CA LYS A 36 1.46 -12.54 -78.20
C LYS A 36 0.73 -11.30 -78.72
N VAL A 37 -0.47 -11.01 -78.20
CA VAL A 37 -1.31 -9.90 -78.63
C VAL A 37 -0.96 -8.60 -77.89
N SER A 38 -0.68 -8.67 -76.59
CA SER A 38 -0.25 -7.53 -75.78
C SER A 38 1.09 -7.85 -75.12
N LYS A 39 2.15 -7.15 -75.55
CA LYS A 39 3.48 -7.24 -74.92
C LYS A 39 3.57 -6.43 -73.63
N ASP A 40 2.69 -5.44 -73.47
CA ASP A 40 2.65 -4.55 -72.32
C ASP A 40 1.43 -4.86 -71.44
N SER A 41 1.54 -4.58 -70.15
CA SER A 41 0.47 -4.76 -69.17
C SER A 41 -0.71 -3.80 -69.37
N GLY A 42 -0.59 -2.85 -70.32
CA GLY A 42 -1.58 -1.80 -70.58
C GLY A 42 -1.56 -0.66 -69.56
N PHE A 43 -0.86 -0.83 -68.43
CA PHE A 43 -0.73 0.17 -67.39
C PHE A 43 0.65 0.82 -67.48
N LYS A 44 0.67 2.12 -67.71
CA LYS A 44 1.88 2.94 -67.59
C LYS A 44 1.90 3.59 -66.21
N LEU A 45 3.05 3.52 -65.56
CA LEU A 45 3.29 4.33 -64.37
C LEU A 45 3.22 5.81 -64.75
N PRO A 46 2.67 6.68 -63.88
CA PRO A 46 2.81 8.12 -64.05
C PRO A 46 4.29 8.51 -64.16
N GLU A 47 4.58 9.52 -64.96
CA GLU A 47 5.92 10.11 -64.99
C GLU A 47 6.32 10.52 -63.57
N ASP A 48 7.58 10.26 -63.23
CA ASP A 48 8.18 10.62 -61.94
C ASP A 48 7.50 10.02 -60.69
N TYR A 49 6.70 8.95 -60.82
CA TYR A 49 6.06 8.29 -59.68
C TYR A 49 7.04 7.96 -58.55
N PHE A 50 8.15 7.30 -58.88
CA PHE A 50 9.16 6.94 -57.88
C PHE A 50 10.01 8.12 -57.42
N ASN A 51 10.17 9.14 -58.25
CA ASN A 51 10.92 10.36 -57.92
C ASN A 51 10.15 11.20 -56.88
N ASN A 52 8.82 11.26 -56.98
CA ASN A 52 7.95 12.07 -56.11
C ASN A 52 7.35 11.28 -54.93
N LEU A 53 7.59 9.97 -54.87
CA LEU A 53 7.00 9.09 -53.86
C LEU A 53 7.44 9.49 -52.44
N GLU A 54 8.74 9.74 -52.27
CA GLU A 54 9.33 10.11 -50.99
C GLU A 54 8.74 11.43 -50.48
N ASP A 55 8.74 12.47 -51.32
CA ASP A 55 8.16 13.78 -51.00
C ASP A 55 6.67 13.67 -50.64
N THR A 56 5.91 12.87 -51.38
CA THR A 56 4.48 12.64 -51.11
C THR A 56 4.25 11.97 -49.75
N ILE A 57 5.10 11.03 -49.36
CA ILE A 57 5.02 10.36 -48.06
C ILE A 57 5.36 11.35 -46.94
N ILE A 58 6.44 12.12 -47.12
CA ILE A 58 6.88 13.12 -46.14
C ILE A 58 5.78 14.16 -45.95
N ASP A 59 5.20 14.71 -47.01
CA ASP A 59 4.12 15.70 -46.91
C ASP A 59 2.91 15.15 -46.14
N LYS A 60 2.48 13.91 -46.42
CA LYS A 60 1.34 13.30 -45.73
C LYS A 60 1.60 13.00 -44.24
N VAL A 61 2.84 12.71 -43.87
CA VAL A 61 3.20 12.37 -42.48
C VAL A 61 3.59 13.61 -41.68
N SER A 62 4.12 14.63 -42.35
CA SER A 62 4.65 15.85 -41.72
C SER A 62 3.56 16.89 -41.45
N THR A 63 2.35 16.75 -42.00
CA THR A 63 1.19 17.54 -41.57
C THR A 63 0.81 17.19 -40.13
N LYS A 64 1.51 17.81 -39.19
CA LYS A 64 1.13 17.91 -37.78
C LYS A 64 -0.12 18.77 -37.68
N THR A 65 -1.29 18.18 -37.91
CA THR A 65 -2.51 18.74 -37.33
C THR A 65 -2.27 18.83 -35.82
N PRO A 66 -2.43 20.00 -35.17
CA PRO A 66 -2.25 20.07 -33.73
C PRO A 66 -3.30 19.15 -33.08
N THR A 67 -2.87 17.98 -32.64
CA THR A 67 -3.71 17.08 -31.86
C THR A 67 -4.12 17.86 -30.62
N LYS A 68 -5.43 17.98 -30.38
CA LYS A 68 -5.99 18.69 -29.22
C LYS A 68 -5.60 17.94 -27.95
N VAL A 69 -4.44 18.29 -27.39
CA VAL A 69 -3.98 17.75 -26.11
C VAL A 69 -4.60 18.54 -24.97
N ILE A 70 -5.05 17.82 -23.95
CA ILE A 70 -5.48 18.41 -22.68
C ILE A 70 -4.40 18.14 -21.63
N SER A 71 -4.12 19.13 -20.78
CA SER A 71 -3.19 18.94 -19.65
C SER A 71 -3.83 18.02 -18.61
N LEU A 72 -3.13 16.94 -18.25
CA LEU A 72 -3.59 15.97 -17.24
C LEU A 72 -3.62 16.57 -15.82
N PHE A 73 -2.69 17.48 -15.50
CA PHE A 73 -2.52 17.99 -14.14
C PHE A 73 -2.95 19.45 -14.04
N ARG A 74 -4.15 19.68 -13.47
CA ARG A 74 -4.62 21.03 -13.12
C ARG A 74 -4.13 21.37 -11.72
N LYS A 75 -3.29 22.42 -11.61
CA LYS A 75 -2.75 22.94 -10.34
C LYS A 75 -3.83 23.18 -9.28
N LYS A 76 -5.05 23.56 -9.68
CA LYS A 76 -6.19 23.74 -8.77
C LYS A 76 -6.56 22.44 -8.04
N THR A 77 -6.62 21.31 -8.75
CA THR A 77 -6.93 19.99 -8.16
C THR A 77 -5.87 19.53 -7.17
N ILE A 78 -4.59 19.84 -7.45
CA ILE A 78 -3.47 19.52 -6.56
C ILE A 78 -3.57 20.33 -5.25
N ILE A 79 -3.96 21.60 -5.32
CA ILE A 79 -4.16 22.44 -4.13
C ILE A 79 -5.30 21.90 -3.26
N TYR A 80 -6.43 21.49 -3.83
CA TYR A 80 -7.54 20.90 -3.07
C TYR A 80 -7.17 19.53 -2.46
N LEU A 81 -6.38 18.71 -3.16
CA LEU A 81 -5.93 17.41 -2.65
C LEU A 81 -5.01 17.55 -1.42
N SER A 82 -4.21 18.63 -1.36
CA SER A 82 -3.32 18.92 -0.22
C SER A 82 -4.08 19.09 1.10
N GLY A 83 -5.23 19.78 1.08
CA GLY A 83 -6.04 19.98 2.29
C GLY A 83 -6.65 18.69 2.84
N ILE A 84 -7.08 17.78 1.94
CA ILE A 84 -7.62 16.47 2.32
C ILE A 84 -6.53 15.61 2.95
N ALA A 85 -5.31 15.62 2.40
CA ALA A 85 -4.19 14.86 2.95
C ALA A 85 -3.84 15.28 4.39
N ALA A 86 -3.82 16.59 4.68
CA ALA A 86 -3.56 17.10 6.03
C ALA A 86 -4.64 16.67 7.04
N ALA A 87 -5.91 16.69 6.65
CA ALA A 87 -7.02 16.24 7.51
C ALA A 87 -6.94 14.73 7.81
N VAL A 88 -6.54 13.90 6.82
CA VAL A 88 -6.36 12.46 7.01
C VAL A 88 -5.20 12.16 7.96
N LEU A 89 -4.08 12.87 7.86
CA LEU A 89 -2.95 12.72 8.79
C LEU A 89 -3.34 13.12 10.22
N LEU A 90 -4.09 14.20 10.38
CA LEU A 90 -4.59 14.64 11.69
C LEU A 90 -5.55 13.60 12.29
N LEU A 91 -6.47 13.06 11.48
CA LEU A 91 -7.40 12.01 11.90
C LEU A 91 -6.67 10.72 12.31
N PHE A 92 -5.60 10.34 11.58
CA PHE A 92 -4.76 9.20 11.93
C PHE A 92 -4.00 9.43 13.25
N TYR A 93 -3.44 10.62 13.45
CA TYR A 93 -2.73 11.00 14.69
C TYR A 93 -3.64 10.94 15.92
N ILE A 94 -4.90 11.36 15.80
CA ILE A 94 -5.90 11.26 16.88
C ILE A 94 -6.35 9.81 17.11
N SER A 95 -6.47 9.00 16.05
CA SER A 95 -7.06 7.65 16.16
C SER A 95 -6.14 6.61 16.82
N PHE A 96 -4.84 6.87 16.94
CA PHE A 96 -3.87 5.95 17.53
C PHE A 96 -3.10 6.58 18.70
N PRO A 97 -3.72 6.80 19.88
CA PRO A 97 -2.99 7.23 21.06
C PRO A 97 -2.14 6.06 21.59
N GLU A 98 -0.83 6.09 21.39
CA GLU A 98 0.13 5.19 22.04
C GLU A 98 0.37 5.59 23.50
N LYS A 99 -0.64 5.42 24.36
CA LYS A 99 -0.45 5.52 25.81
C LYS A 99 -0.91 4.23 26.46
N LYS A 100 0.03 3.29 26.62
CA LYS A 100 -0.12 2.24 27.62
C LYS A 100 0.13 2.91 28.97
N PRO A 101 -0.81 2.83 29.94
CA PRO A 101 -0.54 3.36 31.27
C PRO A 101 0.69 2.65 31.83
N ALA A 102 1.70 3.42 32.20
CA ALA A 102 2.88 2.94 32.90
C ALA A 102 2.69 3.20 34.40
N PHE A 103 3.11 2.27 35.25
CA PHE A 103 3.01 2.45 36.70
C PHE A 103 3.78 3.69 37.19
N ASP A 104 4.87 4.07 36.49
CA ASP A 104 5.64 5.28 36.75
C ASP A 104 4.86 6.60 36.54
N SER A 105 3.68 6.54 35.92
CA SER A 105 2.83 7.72 35.68
C SER A 105 1.68 7.86 36.69
N LEU A 106 1.60 6.98 37.69
CA LEU A 106 0.64 7.08 38.78
C LEU A 106 1.10 8.16 39.78
N ASP A 107 0.19 9.07 40.12
CA ASP A 107 0.39 9.98 41.24
C ASP A 107 -0.08 9.34 42.55
N PHE A 108 0.41 9.87 43.67
CA PHE A 108 0.06 9.38 45.01
C PHE A 108 -1.47 9.45 45.23
N GLU A 109 -2.10 10.54 44.82
CA GLU A 109 -3.55 10.76 44.97
C GLU A 109 -4.38 9.68 44.24
N THR A 110 -4.00 9.25 43.03
CA THR A 110 -4.71 8.17 42.33
C THR A 110 -4.56 6.83 43.06
N VAL A 111 -3.37 6.52 43.55
CA VAL A 111 -3.12 5.26 44.27
C VAL A 111 -3.86 5.26 45.62
N GLU A 112 -3.82 6.35 46.36
CA GLU A 112 -4.56 6.52 47.61
C GLU A 112 -6.07 6.36 47.39
N ASN A 113 -6.63 7.06 46.39
CA ASN A 113 -8.05 6.92 46.06
C ASN A 113 -8.42 5.49 45.64
N TYR A 114 -7.54 4.78 44.94
CA TYR A 114 -7.77 3.38 44.58
C TYR A 114 -7.82 2.49 45.84
N ILE A 115 -6.85 2.62 46.75
CA ILE A 115 -6.78 1.85 48.00
C ILE A 115 -7.95 2.18 48.94
N MET A 116 -8.44 3.42 48.95
CA MET A 116 -9.57 3.82 49.80
C MET A 116 -10.93 3.36 49.24
N ASN A 117 -11.07 3.28 47.91
CA ASN A 117 -12.33 2.88 47.26
C ASN A 117 -12.43 1.36 47.10
N GLU A 118 -11.32 0.70 46.79
CA GLU A 118 -11.23 -0.75 46.85
C GLU A 118 -11.09 -1.14 48.31
N ASN A 119 -11.93 -2.05 48.81
CA ASN A 119 -11.91 -2.47 50.22
C ASN A 119 -10.70 -3.38 50.53
N ILE A 120 -9.50 -2.90 50.24
CA ILE A 120 -8.23 -3.58 50.45
C ILE A 120 -7.92 -3.48 51.95
N GLY A 121 -7.92 -4.62 52.63
CA GLY A 121 -7.60 -4.69 54.05
C GLY A 121 -6.10 -4.48 54.30
N SER A 122 -5.77 -3.97 55.48
CA SER A 122 -4.38 -3.84 55.94
C SER A 122 -3.62 -5.18 55.91
N TYR A 123 -4.31 -6.29 56.15
CA TYR A 123 -3.73 -7.64 56.06
C TYR A 123 -3.33 -8.03 54.62
N GLU A 124 -4.11 -7.64 53.62
CA GLU A 124 -3.81 -7.91 52.22
C GLU A 124 -2.59 -7.10 51.76
N ILE A 125 -2.48 -5.85 52.23
CA ILE A 125 -1.31 -4.99 52.00
C ILE A 125 -0.07 -5.57 52.70
N ALA A 126 -0.19 -5.98 53.97
CA ALA A 126 0.91 -6.55 54.74
C ALA A 126 1.46 -7.84 54.11
N THR A 127 0.61 -8.62 53.44
CA THR A 127 1.03 -9.85 52.73
C THR A 127 1.88 -9.55 51.48
N LEU A 128 1.77 -8.34 50.93
CA LEU A 128 2.54 -7.90 49.76
C LEU A 128 3.89 -7.27 50.13
N LEU A 129 4.09 -6.90 51.39
CA LEU A 129 5.34 -6.34 51.89
C LEU A 129 6.30 -7.45 52.31
N THR A 130 7.55 -7.35 51.86
CA THR A 130 8.63 -8.25 52.28
C THR A 130 9.45 -7.63 53.40
N GLU A 131 10.23 -8.46 54.11
CA GLU A 131 11.17 -7.96 55.14
C GLU A 131 12.18 -6.96 54.57
N GLU A 132 12.51 -7.07 53.27
CA GLU A 132 13.40 -6.16 52.55
C GLU A 132 12.75 -4.78 52.34
N ASP A 133 11.42 -4.72 52.17
CA ASP A 133 10.67 -3.47 52.00
C ASP A 133 10.49 -2.69 53.32
N LEU A 134 10.66 -3.36 54.47
CA LEU A 134 10.52 -2.79 55.81
C LEU A 134 11.84 -2.29 56.42
N LEU A 135 12.90 -2.20 55.60
CA LEU A 135 14.17 -1.64 56.06
C LEU A 135 14.03 -0.15 56.36
N GLU A 136 14.73 0.29 57.41
CA GLU A 136 14.66 1.67 57.89
C GLU A 136 15.05 2.71 56.82
N GLU A 137 15.91 2.31 55.87
CA GLU A 137 16.33 3.12 54.71
C GLU A 137 15.18 3.45 53.74
N HIS A 138 14.12 2.64 53.72
CA HIS A 138 12.95 2.84 52.86
C HIS A 138 11.85 3.68 53.50
N PHE A 139 11.94 3.98 54.80
CA PHE A 139 11.03 4.94 55.41
C PHE A 139 11.39 6.35 54.95
N ILE A 140 10.36 7.13 54.63
CA ILE A 140 10.54 8.55 54.37
C ILE A 140 11.05 9.18 55.67
N GLU A 141 12.27 9.74 55.64
CA GLU A 141 12.80 10.57 56.73
C GLU A 141 11.88 11.78 56.89
N TYR A 142 10.89 11.66 57.78
CA TYR A 142 9.90 12.68 58.02
C TYR A 142 10.55 13.82 58.81
N LYS A 143 11.15 14.77 58.09
CA LYS A 143 11.94 15.85 58.69
C LYS A 143 11.12 16.93 59.41
N GLU A 144 9.79 16.87 59.34
CA GLU A 144 8.88 17.82 60.00
C GLU A 144 7.61 17.12 60.52
N GLY A 145 7.79 16.20 61.46
CA GLY A 145 6.72 15.79 62.37
C GLY A 145 6.89 16.55 63.65
N ASP A 146 6.04 17.55 63.86
CA ASP A 146 5.88 18.18 65.17
C ASP A 146 5.58 17.06 66.17
N GLU A 147 6.44 16.86 67.17
CA GLU A 147 6.36 15.76 68.14
C GLU A 147 4.95 15.69 68.74
N ASP A 148 4.35 16.86 68.98
CA ASP A 148 2.98 17.04 69.46
C ASP A 148 1.93 16.37 68.57
N THR A 149 2.11 16.36 67.24
CA THR A 149 1.16 15.75 66.30
C THR A 149 1.24 14.22 66.31
N ILE A 150 2.45 13.68 66.44
CA ILE A 150 2.67 12.23 66.55
C ILE A 150 2.19 11.76 67.92
N GLU A 151 2.51 12.49 68.98
CA GLU A 151 2.05 12.21 70.34
C GLU A 151 0.52 12.21 70.42
N THR A 152 -0.15 13.22 69.85
CA THR A 152 -1.62 13.29 69.83
C THR A 152 -2.22 12.11 69.06
N TYR A 153 -1.67 11.77 67.89
CA TYR A 153 -2.16 10.65 67.10
C TYR A 153 -2.03 9.31 67.84
N ILE A 154 -0.90 9.10 68.52
CA ILE A 154 -0.67 7.92 69.35
C ILE A 154 -1.64 7.88 70.53
N LEU A 155 -1.79 8.98 71.28
CA LEU A 155 -2.69 9.03 72.44
C LEU A 155 -4.17 8.88 72.08
N ASP A 156 -4.59 9.38 70.91
CA ASP A 156 -6.00 9.33 70.49
C ASP A 156 -6.40 8.01 69.83
N ASN A 157 -5.45 7.27 69.24
CA ASN A 157 -5.74 6.10 68.41
C ASN A 157 -5.07 4.80 68.89
N LEU A 158 -4.19 4.85 69.89
CA LEU A 158 -3.49 3.70 70.43
C LEU A 158 -3.70 3.61 71.94
N ASP A 159 -4.28 2.52 72.42
CA ASP A 159 -4.35 2.28 73.86
C ASP A 159 -2.99 1.77 74.34
N ILE A 160 -2.52 2.24 75.50
CA ILE A 160 -1.19 1.88 76.03
C ILE A 160 -1.09 0.37 76.28
N ASP A 161 -2.23 -0.26 76.59
CA ASP A 161 -2.34 -1.70 76.79
C ASP A 161 -2.10 -2.51 75.49
N ASP A 162 -2.29 -1.94 74.29
CA ASP A 162 -2.00 -2.60 73.01
C ASP A 162 -0.50 -2.59 72.66
N ILE A 163 0.29 -1.70 73.28
CA ILE A 163 1.73 -1.52 73.02
C ILE A 163 2.56 -2.44 73.94
N ILE A 164 2.02 -2.79 75.11
CA ILE A 164 2.67 -3.72 76.03
C ILE A 164 2.48 -5.14 75.51
N LEU A 165 3.41 -5.57 74.66
CA LEU A 165 3.58 -6.98 74.31
C LEU A 165 4.05 -7.77 75.55
N GLU A 166 3.32 -8.83 75.90
CA GLU A 166 3.84 -9.95 76.71
C GLU A 166 4.73 -10.87 75.86
#